data_AF-A0AAE1ZJ66-F1
#
_entry.id   AF-A0AAE1ZJ66-F1
#
_cell.length_a   1.000
_cell.length_b   1.000
_cell.length_c   1.000
_cell.angle_alpha   90.00
_cell.angle_beta   90.00
_cell.angle_gamma   90.00
#
_symmetry.space_group_name_H-M   'P 1'
#
loop_
_entity.id
_entity.type
_entity.pdbx_description
1 polymer ?
#
loop_
_entity_poly.entity_id
_entity_poly.type
_entity_poly.pdbx_seq_one_letter_code
_entity_poly.pdbx_strand_id
1 'polypeptide(L)'
;MCFQNNFYSVTKMLTILIVILNYWMWISVHIQSLDASILLLHNLRTSSSISSSNPPSPPILPKRFYTEFTIYYTPRDDDQMPLPPWSQIIPPQLPYAVGRGMTWYANDLNIAIEYYEDYCVPIFEPASYFPCIIFNYNHTAYFIAPIDSGYGPCCVYRKPFEIPPRNFMKQFTEYYNGTTEHFGLGLFNQTIQWWIIPPDNANQGRFHMKPRSGSSLTSHPVFGGYGWTVEKSKKRVPVCFWYEGNVGWTQQLFFNFVEDGPRIYDLDGFQLPGICETNIACTFRP
;
A
#
# COMPACT_ATOMS: atom_id res chain seq x y z
N MET A 1 -52.42 -29.88 -27.67
CA MET A 1 -52.33 -29.94 -29.15
C MET A 1 -51.60 -28.69 -29.59
N CYS A 2 -50.29 -28.77 -29.78
CA CYS A 2 -49.59 -28.95 -31.07
C CYS A 2 -49.26 -27.59 -31.70
N PHE A 3 -48.08 -27.31 -32.28
CA PHE A 3 -46.72 -27.85 -32.22
C PHE A 3 -45.90 -26.94 -33.17
N GLN A 4 -44.67 -26.53 -32.79
CA GLN A 4 -43.50 -26.20 -33.65
C GLN A 4 -43.61 -25.10 -34.76
N ASN A 5 -42.59 -24.36 -35.21
CA ASN A 5 -41.13 -24.57 -35.20
C ASN A 5 -40.36 -23.25 -35.48
N ASN A 6 -39.26 -23.07 -34.74
CA ASN A 6 -37.94 -22.54 -35.09
C ASN A 6 -37.73 -21.56 -36.26
N PHE A 7 -37.15 -20.38 -35.94
CA PHE A 7 -35.87 -19.95 -36.51
C PHE A 7 -35.10 -19.11 -35.47
N TYR A 8 -33.97 -19.67 -35.01
CA TYR A 8 -32.95 -19.05 -34.17
C TYR A 8 -32.12 -18.04 -34.99
N SER A 9 -31.83 -16.84 -34.45
CA SER A 9 -30.53 -16.17 -34.68
C SER A 9 -30.32 -14.99 -33.73
N VAL A 10 -29.47 -15.22 -32.72
CA VAL A 10 -28.53 -14.23 -32.13
C VAL A 10 -29.10 -12.85 -31.74
N THR A 11 -29.83 -12.76 -30.63
CA THR A 11 -29.98 -11.44 -29.96
C THR A 11 -30.27 -11.48 -28.46
N LYS A 12 -30.18 -12.65 -27.80
CA LYS A 12 -30.32 -12.77 -26.34
C LYS A 12 -29.15 -13.48 -25.66
N MET A 13 -27.97 -13.40 -26.29
CA MET A 13 -26.71 -13.92 -25.79
C MET A 13 -25.60 -12.88 -25.97
N LEU A 14 -25.86 -11.63 -25.56
CA LEU A 14 -24.87 -10.53 -25.59
C LEU A 14 -24.78 -9.77 -24.26
N THR A 15 -25.29 -10.36 -23.18
CA THR A 15 -25.16 -9.83 -21.80
C THR A 15 -24.50 -10.84 -20.86
N ILE A 16 -24.03 -11.97 -21.39
CA ILE A 16 -23.40 -13.09 -20.65
C ILE A 16 -21.95 -13.34 -21.12
N LEU A 17 -21.36 -12.45 -21.92
CA LEU A 17 -20.00 -12.62 -22.46
C LEU A 17 -19.13 -11.34 -22.33
N ILE A 18 -19.31 -10.60 -21.24
CA ILE A 18 -18.34 -9.58 -20.75
C ILE A 18 -18.07 -9.86 -19.26
N VAL A 19 -17.77 -11.13 -18.95
CA VAL A 19 -17.50 -11.59 -17.56
C VAL A 19 -16.17 -12.37 -17.47
N ILE A 20 -15.37 -12.42 -18.54
CA ILE A 20 -14.17 -13.29 -18.58
C ILE A 20 -12.83 -12.54 -18.74
N LEU A 21 -12.80 -11.22 -18.80
CA LEU A 21 -11.52 -10.50 -18.97
C LEU A 21 -11.44 -9.24 -18.08
N ASN A 22 -11.21 -9.46 -16.78
CA ASN A 22 -10.52 -8.50 -15.92
C ASN A 22 -9.29 -9.21 -15.32
N TYR A 23 -8.40 -9.62 -16.22
CA TYR A 23 -6.99 -9.84 -15.92
C TYR A 23 -6.33 -8.47 -15.61
N TRP A 24 -5.20 -8.45 -14.89
CA TRP A 24 -4.38 -7.29 -14.47
C TRP A 24 -4.41 -6.89 -12.98
N MET A 25 -3.88 -7.79 -12.14
CA MET A 25 -2.87 -7.41 -11.13
C MET A 25 -1.56 -8.21 -11.39
N TRP A 26 -1.13 -8.26 -12.66
CA TRP A 26 -0.08 -9.12 -13.22
C TRP A 26 1.34 -8.73 -12.80
N ILE A 27 2.06 -9.69 -12.20
CA ILE A 27 3.47 -9.95 -12.48
C ILE A 27 3.52 -11.27 -13.26
N SER A 28 3.84 -11.22 -14.57
CA SER A 28 4.67 -12.20 -15.32
C SER A 28 4.44 -12.16 -16.84
N VAL A 29 5.51 -11.80 -17.57
CA VAL A 29 6.02 -12.37 -18.84
C VAL A 29 5.68 -11.73 -20.22
N HIS A 30 6.78 -11.22 -20.82
CA HIS A 30 7.28 -11.22 -22.22
C HIS A 30 6.88 -10.20 -23.32
N ILE A 31 7.93 -9.43 -23.69
CA ILE A 31 8.55 -9.24 -25.04
C ILE A 31 8.08 -8.08 -25.95
N GLN A 32 9.14 -7.38 -26.43
CA GLN A 32 9.33 -6.56 -27.65
C GLN A 32 9.01 -5.04 -27.66
N SER A 33 10.12 -4.29 -27.56
CA SER A 33 10.56 -3.23 -28.50
C SER A 33 10.21 -1.74 -28.25
N LEU A 34 11.27 -1.01 -27.89
CA LEU A 34 11.74 0.35 -28.26
C LEU A 34 10.94 1.65 -27.95
N ASP A 35 11.64 2.49 -27.17
CA ASP A 35 11.88 3.95 -27.25
C ASP A 35 11.24 4.98 -26.28
N ALA A 36 12.16 5.55 -25.48
CA ALA A 36 12.36 6.91 -24.97
C ALA A 36 11.15 7.80 -24.58
N SER A 37 11.07 8.26 -23.31
CA SER A 37 11.70 9.54 -22.89
C SER A 37 11.57 9.81 -21.39
N ILE A 38 12.67 10.37 -20.87
CA ILE A 38 12.96 11.00 -19.59
C ILE A 38 12.31 12.39 -19.53
N LEU A 39 11.91 12.85 -18.32
CA LEU A 39 11.91 14.24 -17.80
C LEU A 39 10.67 14.51 -16.93
N LEU A 40 10.80 14.40 -15.59
CA LEU A 40 10.12 15.24 -14.57
C LEU A 40 10.41 14.71 -13.15
N LEU A 41 11.67 14.90 -12.72
CA LEU A 41 12.11 14.79 -11.33
C LEU A 41 12.63 16.18 -10.92
N HIS A 42 11.71 17.10 -10.67
CA HIS A 42 12.04 18.41 -10.12
C HIS A 42 10.96 18.80 -9.11
N ASN A 43 11.16 18.40 -7.84
CA ASN A 43 10.84 19.19 -6.64
C ASN A 43 11.18 18.47 -5.32
N LEU A 44 12.31 17.76 -5.27
CA LEU A 44 13.05 17.54 -4.03
C LEU A 44 14.36 18.30 -4.16
N ARG A 45 14.30 19.61 -3.86
CA ARG A 45 15.46 20.49 -3.91
C ARG A 45 16.29 20.26 -2.64
N THR A 46 17.18 19.27 -2.69
CA THR A 46 18.25 19.07 -1.70
C THR A 46 19.37 20.08 -1.93
N SER A 47 19.80 20.77 -0.87
CA SER A 47 21.05 21.51 -0.83
C SER A 47 22.24 20.56 -0.69
N SER A 48 23.23 20.82 -1.56
CA SER A 48 24.67 20.56 -1.46
C SER A 48 25.27 19.14 -1.49
N SER A 49 26.04 18.97 -2.57
CA SER A 49 27.37 18.34 -2.70
C SER A 49 27.48 16.83 -2.88
N ILE A 50 28.13 16.49 -3.99
CA ILE A 50 28.42 15.17 -4.53
C ILE A 50 29.27 14.37 -3.54
N SER A 51 28.77 13.21 -3.14
CA SER A 51 29.60 12.07 -2.75
C SER A 51 29.31 10.96 -3.76
N SER A 52 30.33 10.54 -4.51
CA SER A 52 30.33 9.29 -5.29
C SER A 52 30.38 8.08 -4.35
N SER A 53 29.45 8.01 -3.40
CA SER A 53 29.25 6.85 -2.54
C SER A 53 28.19 5.98 -3.18
N ASN A 54 28.46 4.67 -3.27
CA ASN A 54 27.44 3.70 -3.63
C ASN A 54 26.19 3.97 -2.79
N PRO A 55 24.99 3.91 -3.38
CA PRO A 55 23.75 4.12 -2.64
C PRO A 55 23.73 3.21 -1.41
N PRO A 56 23.20 3.68 -0.26
CA PRO A 56 23.16 2.86 0.94
C PRO A 56 22.44 1.55 0.63
N SER A 57 22.98 0.43 1.11
CA SER A 57 22.30 -0.86 0.99
C SER A 57 20.86 -0.73 1.51
N PRO A 58 19.84 -1.39 0.93
CA PRO A 58 18.50 -1.31 1.47
C PRO A 58 18.39 -1.93 2.88
N PRO A 59 17.47 -1.44 3.72
CA PRO A 59 17.24 -1.99 5.05
C PRO A 59 16.66 -3.41 4.98
N ILE A 60 16.88 -4.19 6.04
CA ILE A 60 16.32 -5.53 6.21
C ILE A 60 15.45 -5.48 7.45
N LEU A 61 14.17 -5.86 7.32
CA LEU A 61 13.26 -5.95 8.46
C LEU A 61 13.79 -6.96 9.50
N PRO A 62 13.52 -6.73 10.80
CA PRO A 62 13.80 -7.74 11.81
C PRO A 62 12.95 -9.00 11.57
N LYS A 63 13.32 -10.10 12.24
CA LYS A 63 12.58 -11.36 12.11
C LYS A 63 11.13 -11.19 12.56
N ARG A 64 10.94 -10.43 13.64
CA ARG A 64 9.67 -10.04 14.21
C ARG A 64 9.73 -8.58 14.67
N PHE A 65 8.62 -7.87 14.63
CA PHE A 65 8.50 -6.57 15.27
C PHE A 65 7.05 -6.25 15.64
N TYR A 66 6.92 -5.32 16.57
CA TYR A 66 5.70 -4.58 16.85
C TYR A 66 5.97 -3.09 16.65
N THR A 67 4.99 -2.38 16.10
CA THR A 67 5.04 -0.92 16.02
C THR A 67 3.63 -0.37 16.11
N GLU A 68 3.52 0.85 16.60
CA GLU A 68 2.31 1.65 16.50
C GLU A 68 2.46 2.61 15.32
N PHE A 69 1.35 3.09 14.79
CA PHE A 69 1.36 4.07 13.72
C PHE A 69 0.25 5.11 13.84
N THR A 70 0.54 6.28 13.26
CA THR A 70 -0.45 7.32 12.94
C THR A 70 -0.53 7.38 11.43
N ILE A 71 -1.74 7.29 10.90
CA ILE A 71 -2.03 7.37 9.48
C ILE A 71 -2.73 8.70 9.19
N TYR A 72 -2.25 9.41 8.19
CA TYR A 72 -2.89 10.61 7.64
C TYR A 72 -3.41 10.28 6.26
N TYR A 73 -4.67 10.65 5.99
CA TYR A 73 -5.32 10.47 4.69
C TYR A 73 -5.79 11.81 4.13
N THR A 74 -5.54 12.05 2.84
CA THR A 74 -6.12 13.17 2.10
C THR A 74 -6.84 12.68 0.85
N PRO A 75 -8.01 13.25 0.48
CA PRO A 75 -8.72 12.87 -0.74
C PRO A 75 -7.89 13.13 -2.01
N ARG A 76 -8.09 12.30 -3.04
CA ARG A 76 -7.35 12.41 -4.33
C ARG A 76 -7.79 13.61 -5.17
N ASP A 77 -9.03 14.03 -4.98
CA ASP A 77 -9.70 15.09 -5.72
C ASP A 77 -9.38 16.51 -5.23
N ASP A 78 -8.60 16.64 -4.17
CA ASP A 78 -8.03 17.92 -3.75
C ASP A 78 -6.73 18.21 -4.50
N ASP A 79 -6.81 19.08 -5.52
CA ASP A 79 -5.69 19.49 -6.36
C ASP A 79 -4.71 20.46 -5.66
N GLN A 80 -5.10 21.04 -4.52
CA GLN A 80 -4.27 21.94 -3.73
C GLN A 80 -3.43 21.18 -2.70
N MET A 81 -3.79 19.92 -2.41
CA MET A 81 -3.06 19.09 -1.47
C MET A 81 -1.71 18.65 -2.07
N PRO A 82 -0.56 19.03 -1.47
CA PRO A 82 0.72 18.51 -1.92
C PRO A 82 0.84 17.02 -1.62
N LEU A 83 1.58 16.33 -2.48
CA LEU A 83 1.82 14.89 -2.37
C LEU A 83 2.69 14.55 -1.14
N PRO A 84 2.46 13.40 -0.48
CA PRO A 84 3.33 12.92 0.59
C PRO A 84 4.71 12.45 0.04
N PRO A 85 5.76 12.37 0.89
CA PRO A 85 5.71 12.55 2.33
C PRO A 85 5.69 14.02 2.73
N TRP A 86 4.79 14.37 3.66
CA TRP A 86 4.69 15.72 4.21
C TRP A 86 5.83 15.95 5.20
N SER A 87 6.72 16.90 4.89
CA SER A 87 7.93 17.18 5.68
C SER A 87 7.66 17.57 7.13
N GLN A 88 6.49 18.16 7.40
CA GLN A 88 6.01 18.52 8.72
C GLN A 88 5.20 17.41 9.41
N ILE A 89 5.24 16.17 8.88
CA ILE A 89 4.50 14.98 9.35
C ILE A 89 2.98 15.04 9.12
N ILE A 90 2.40 16.24 9.14
CA ILE A 90 0.97 16.48 8.98
C ILE A 90 0.71 17.06 7.57
N PRO A 91 -0.41 16.71 6.90
CA PRO A 91 -0.85 17.42 5.70
C PRO A 91 -0.93 18.93 5.95
N PRO A 92 -0.44 19.78 5.03
CA PRO A 92 -0.36 21.21 5.27
C PRO A 92 -1.69 21.95 5.17
N GLN A 93 -2.73 21.32 4.60
CA GLN A 93 -4.04 21.92 4.35
C GLN A 93 -5.15 20.90 4.59
N LEU A 94 -6.37 21.37 4.86
CA LEU A 94 -7.58 20.53 4.93
C LEU A 94 -8.17 20.35 3.52
N PRO A 95 -8.91 19.25 3.25
CA PRO A 95 -9.31 18.21 4.20
C PRO A 95 -8.29 17.08 4.36
N TYR A 96 -8.13 16.60 5.59
CA TYR A 96 -7.48 15.33 5.87
C TYR A 96 -8.16 14.61 7.05
N ALA A 97 -7.95 13.30 7.12
CA ALA A 97 -8.30 12.48 8.27
C ALA A 97 -7.03 11.99 8.97
N VAL A 98 -7.14 11.71 10.27
CA VAL A 98 -6.06 11.13 11.10
C VAL A 98 -6.58 9.90 11.80
N GLY A 99 -5.84 8.80 11.70
CA GLY A 99 -6.13 7.56 12.37
C GLY A 99 -4.92 7.00 13.08
N ARG A 100 -5.16 6.05 13.97
CA ARG A 100 -4.16 5.31 14.72
C ARG A 100 -4.26 3.84 14.39
N GLY A 101 -3.19 3.12 14.65
CA GLY A 101 -3.19 1.68 14.53
C GLY A 101 -1.89 1.05 15.00
N MET A 102 -1.83 -0.26 14.80
CA MET A 102 -0.72 -1.09 15.22
C MET A 102 -0.42 -2.15 14.18
N THR A 103 0.86 -2.50 14.08
CA THR A 103 1.33 -3.57 13.22
C THR A 103 2.10 -4.60 14.04
N TRP A 104 1.72 -5.86 13.89
CA TRP A 104 2.53 -7.01 14.30
C TRP A 104 3.05 -7.72 13.06
N TYR A 105 4.33 -8.05 13.05
CA TYR A 105 4.96 -8.76 11.95
C TYR A 105 5.79 -9.91 12.50
N ALA A 106 5.55 -11.12 11.99
CA ALA A 106 6.34 -12.32 12.32
C ALA A 106 6.66 -13.10 11.03
N ASN A 107 7.86 -12.87 10.50
CA ASN A 107 8.27 -13.49 9.24
C ASN A 107 8.38 -15.01 9.31
N ASP A 108 8.81 -15.55 10.45
CA ASP A 108 8.94 -16.99 10.66
C ASP A 108 7.61 -17.72 10.82
N LEU A 109 6.55 -17.00 11.16
CA LEU A 109 5.20 -17.54 11.21
C LEU A 109 4.42 -17.26 9.91
N ASN A 110 4.98 -16.45 9.00
CA ASN A 110 4.29 -15.92 7.83
C ASN A 110 2.99 -15.17 8.19
N ILE A 111 3.01 -14.43 9.30
CA ILE A 111 1.87 -13.67 9.83
C ILE A 111 2.23 -12.19 9.92
N ALA A 112 1.34 -11.34 9.43
CA ALA A 112 1.35 -9.91 9.70
C ALA A 112 -0.08 -9.47 9.97
N ILE A 113 -0.26 -8.62 10.97
CA ILE A 113 -1.55 -8.03 11.37
C ILE A 113 -1.38 -6.52 11.34
N GLU A 114 -2.24 -5.83 10.62
CA GLU A 114 -2.45 -4.39 10.72
C GLU A 114 -3.83 -4.15 11.31
N TYR A 115 -3.86 -3.49 12.47
CA TYR A 115 -5.08 -3.05 13.13
C TYR A 115 -5.21 -1.55 12.98
N TYR A 116 -6.34 -1.12 12.44
CA TYR A 116 -6.71 0.28 12.29
C TYR A 116 -7.78 0.61 13.33
N GLU A 117 -7.46 1.50 14.26
CA GLU A 117 -8.32 1.83 15.39
C GLU A 117 -9.44 2.81 15.00
N ASP A 118 -9.16 3.74 14.09
CA ASP A 118 -10.09 4.84 13.78
C ASP A 118 -10.78 4.67 12.41
N TYR A 119 -10.01 4.38 11.35
CA TYR A 119 -10.56 4.15 10.01
C TYR A 119 -9.66 3.27 9.14
N CYS A 120 -10.25 2.65 8.12
CA CYS A 120 -9.61 1.73 7.17
C CYS A 120 -9.25 2.37 5.80
N VAL A 121 -9.46 3.68 5.66
CA VAL A 121 -9.09 4.49 4.49
C VAL A 121 -7.55 4.52 4.32
N PRO A 122 -6.99 4.44 3.09
CA PRO A 122 -7.62 4.51 1.76
C PRO A 122 -7.73 3.15 1.04
N ILE A 123 -7.69 2.04 1.76
CA ILE A 123 -7.62 0.73 1.11
C ILE A 123 -8.97 0.38 0.43
N PHE A 124 -10.09 0.87 0.96
CA PHE A 124 -11.44 0.50 0.51
C PHE A 124 -12.32 1.68 0.06
N GLU A 125 -13.03 1.49 -1.06
CA GLU A 125 -14.12 2.34 -1.59
C GLU A 125 -15.47 1.70 -1.26
N PRO A 126 -16.54 2.48 -0.99
CA PRO A 126 -16.65 3.94 -1.12
C PRO A 126 -16.59 4.73 0.20
N ALA A 127 -16.62 4.05 1.35
CA ALA A 127 -16.48 4.67 2.67
C ALA A 127 -15.82 3.68 3.62
N SER A 128 -14.74 4.11 4.27
CA SER A 128 -13.93 3.25 5.15
C SER A 128 -13.69 3.89 6.52
N TYR A 129 -14.61 4.75 6.96
CA TYR A 129 -14.59 5.44 8.25
C TYR A 129 -15.06 4.52 9.39
N PHE A 130 -14.39 3.39 9.54
CA PHE A 130 -14.65 2.41 10.59
C PHE A 130 -13.34 1.67 10.95
N PRO A 131 -13.21 1.17 12.20
CA PRO A 131 -12.06 0.36 12.60
C PRO A 131 -12.01 -0.95 11.81
N CYS A 132 -10.81 -1.46 11.55
CA CYS A 132 -10.66 -2.69 10.80
C CYS A 132 -9.38 -3.44 11.15
N ILE A 133 -9.31 -4.73 10.80
CA ILE A 133 -8.10 -5.53 10.89
C ILE A 133 -7.85 -6.17 9.54
N ILE A 134 -6.64 -5.99 9.00
CA ILE A 134 -6.13 -6.78 7.89
C ILE A 134 -5.07 -7.71 8.46
N PHE A 135 -5.19 -9.00 8.19
CA PHE A 135 -4.17 -9.95 8.63
C PHE A 135 -3.91 -11.05 7.63
N ASN A 136 -2.71 -11.59 7.69
CA ASN A 136 -2.24 -12.65 6.82
C ASN A 136 -2.10 -13.93 7.64
N TYR A 137 -2.74 -14.99 7.19
CA TYR A 137 -2.65 -16.30 7.82
C TYR A 137 -2.77 -17.38 6.75
N ASN A 138 -1.82 -18.33 6.74
CA ASN A 138 -1.81 -19.46 5.81
C ASN A 138 -2.04 -19.04 4.34
N HIS A 139 -1.17 -18.15 3.83
CA HIS A 139 -1.19 -17.66 2.44
C HIS A 139 -2.48 -16.94 2.04
N THR A 140 -3.25 -16.45 3.01
CA THR A 140 -4.54 -15.78 2.80
C THR A 140 -4.55 -14.47 3.59
N ALA A 141 -4.88 -13.38 2.91
CA ALA A 141 -5.17 -12.10 3.54
C ALA A 141 -6.66 -12.06 3.87
N TYR A 142 -6.97 -11.83 5.14
CA TYR A 142 -8.32 -11.66 5.67
C TYR A 142 -8.55 -10.20 6.03
N PHE A 143 -9.82 -9.83 6.00
CA PHE A 143 -10.28 -8.52 6.39
C PHE A 143 -11.42 -8.66 7.40
N ILE A 144 -11.28 -8.04 8.57
CA ILE A 144 -12.32 -7.92 9.60
C ILE A 144 -12.78 -6.48 9.65
N ALA A 145 -14.09 -6.29 9.63
CA ALA A 145 -14.75 -5.01 9.77
C ALA A 145 -16.10 -5.18 10.49
N PRO A 146 -16.69 -4.10 11.03
CA PRO A 146 -18.06 -4.12 11.55
C PRO A 146 -19.07 -4.63 10.51
N ILE A 147 -20.11 -5.35 10.92
CA ILE A 147 -21.11 -5.94 10.00
C ILE A 147 -21.86 -4.86 9.21
N ASP A 148 -22.18 -3.75 9.85
CA ASP A 148 -22.86 -2.59 9.29
C ASP A 148 -22.01 -1.81 8.27
N SER A 149 -20.70 -2.05 8.21
CA SER A 149 -19.83 -1.52 7.15
C SER A 149 -20.11 -2.12 5.77
N GLY A 150 -20.80 -3.27 5.71
CA GLY A 150 -21.00 -4.06 4.49
C GLY A 150 -19.82 -4.97 4.12
N TYR A 151 -18.68 -4.85 4.80
CA TYR A 151 -17.51 -5.72 4.59
C TYR A 151 -17.37 -6.82 5.65
N GLY A 152 -18.04 -6.65 6.80
CA GLY A 152 -17.91 -7.54 7.95
C GLY A 152 -18.77 -8.81 7.90
N PRO A 153 -18.62 -9.69 8.90
CA PRO A 153 -17.68 -9.59 10.01
C PRO A 153 -16.26 -10.03 9.65
N CYS A 154 -16.10 -10.87 8.63
CA CYS A 154 -14.81 -11.19 8.05
C CYS A 154 -14.98 -11.67 6.60
N CYS A 155 -14.01 -11.36 5.76
CA CYS A 155 -13.96 -11.82 4.38
C CYS A 155 -12.52 -12.07 3.92
N VAL A 156 -12.36 -12.86 2.87
CA VAL A 156 -11.09 -13.11 2.21
C VAL A 156 -10.77 -11.92 1.30
N TYR A 157 -9.77 -11.13 1.69
CA TYR A 157 -9.28 -10.00 0.91
C TYR A 157 -8.53 -10.49 -0.33
N ARG A 158 -7.59 -11.43 -0.15
CA ARG A 158 -6.78 -11.96 -1.23
C ARG A 158 -6.21 -13.34 -0.92
N LYS A 159 -6.17 -14.20 -1.94
CA LYS A 159 -5.52 -15.52 -1.92
C LYS A 159 -5.03 -15.90 -3.33
N PRO A 160 -3.77 -16.32 -3.51
CA PRO A 160 -2.70 -16.36 -2.51
C PRO A 160 -2.20 -14.97 -2.13
N PHE A 161 -1.76 -14.81 -0.88
CA PHE A 161 -1.09 -13.61 -0.40
C PHE A 161 0.00 -13.96 0.62
N GLU A 162 1.21 -13.45 0.40
CA GLU A 162 2.35 -13.58 1.32
C GLU A 162 2.65 -12.25 1.98
N ILE A 163 3.12 -12.28 3.22
CA ILE A 163 3.67 -11.06 3.83
C ILE A 163 5.00 -10.69 3.15
N PRO A 164 5.36 -9.40 3.12
CA PRO A 164 6.65 -8.99 2.58
C PRO A 164 7.80 -9.74 3.28
N PRO A 165 8.72 -10.39 2.53
CA PRO A 165 9.87 -11.03 3.14
C PRO A 165 10.78 -9.97 3.76
N ARG A 166 11.62 -10.35 4.73
CA ARG A 166 12.46 -9.39 5.46
C ARG A 166 13.36 -8.52 4.60
N ASN A 167 13.75 -9.06 3.45
CA ASN A 167 14.63 -8.42 2.47
C ASN A 167 13.87 -7.73 1.33
N PHE A 168 12.56 -7.50 1.45
CA PHE A 168 11.75 -6.95 0.35
C PHE A 168 12.30 -5.64 -0.20
N MET A 169 12.89 -4.78 0.64
CA MET A 169 13.49 -3.51 0.20
C MET A 169 14.67 -3.68 -0.77
N LYS A 170 15.26 -4.89 -0.90
CA LYS A 170 16.30 -5.17 -1.91
C LYS A 170 15.81 -4.93 -3.33
N GLN A 171 14.52 -5.16 -3.60
CA GLN A 171 13.95 -4.88 -4.92
C GLN A 171 13.93 -3.39 -5.26
N PHE A 172 14.06 -2.52 -4.25
CA PHE A 172 14.06 -1.07 -4.42
C PHE A 172 15.46 -0.46 -4.36
N THR A 173 16.53 -1.25 -4.46
CA THR A 173 17.92 -0.77 -4.32
C THR A 173 18.24 0.46 -5.18
N GLU A 174 17.78 0.46 -6.44
CA GLU A 174 18.05 1.51 -7.41
C GLU A 174 17.17 2.75 -7.24
N TYR A 175 16.14 2.68 -6.39
CA TYR A 175 15.18 3.76 -6.14
C TYR A 175 15.46 4.53 -4.85
N TYR A 176 16.72 4.50 -4.38
CA TYR A 176 17.16 5.38 -3.30
C TYR A 176 17.06 6.84 -3.75
N ASN A 177 16.36 7.66 -2.96
CA ASN A 177 15.99 9.03 -3.33
C ASN A 177 16.60 10.11 -2.39
N GLY A 178 17.64 9.75 -1.65
CA GLY A 178 18.39 10.67 -0.80
C GLY A 178 17.99 10.66 0.67
N THR A 179 18.40 11.70 1.39
CA THR A 179 18.21 11.83 2.84
C THR A 179 17.54 13.14 3.24
N THR A 180 16.85 13.12 4.37
CA THR A 180 16.35 14.33 5.04
C THR A 180 16.89 14.38 6.47
N GLU A 181 17.33 15.57 6.87
CA GLU A 181 17.65 15.91 8.24
C GLU A 181 16.43 16.61 8.86
N HIS A 182 16.06 16.25 10.09
CA HIS A 182 14.96 16.88 10.86
C HIS A 182 13.55 16.71 10.25
N PHE A 183 13.09 15.48 10.14
CA PHE A 183 11.70 15.19 9.73
C PHE A 183 10.71 15.53 10.87
N GLY A 184 9.68 16.33 10.56
CA GLY A 184 8.58 16.62 11.50
C GLY A 184 8.86 17.65 12.59
N LEU A 185 9.46 18.80 12.26
CA LEU A 185 9.72 19.89 13.22
C LEU A 185 10.48 19.41 14.49
N GLY A 186 11.36 18.42 14.35
CA GLY A 186 12.15 17.86 15.45
C GLY A 186 11.54 16.65 16.16
N LEU A 187 10.36 16.17 15.76
CA LEU A 187 9.76 14.93 16.27
C LEU A 187 10.64 13.70 15.96
N PHE A 188 11.27 13.68 14.79
CA PHE A 188 12.34 12.73 14.48
C PHE A 188 13.66 13.50 14.31
N ASN A 189 14.37 13.69 15.42
CA ASN A 189 15.70 14.31 15.42
C ASN A 189 16.80 13.32 14.95
N GLN A 190 16.57 12.71 13.78
CA GLN A 190 17.44 11.72 13.17
C GLN A 190 17.43 11.89 11.65
N THR A 191 18.53 11.50 11.00
CA THR A 191 18.59 11.47 9.54
C THR A 191 17.72 10.32 9.02
N ILE A 192 16.90 10.61 8.00
CA ILE A 192 16.05 9.65 7.31
C ILE A 192 16.60 9.38 5.92
N GLN A 193 16.66 8.11 5.52
CA GLN A 193 16.96 7.65 4.17
C GLN A 193 15.66 7.24 3.46
N TRP A 194 15.48 7.70 2.23
CA TRP A 194 14.25 7.51 1.48
C TRP A 194 14.41 6.56 0.30
N TRP A 195 13.46 5.66 0.14
CA TRP A 195 13.30 4.82 -1.04
C TRP A 195 11.94 5.08 -1.67
N ILE A 196 11.94 5.30 -2.98
CA ILE A 196 10.72 5.41 -3.76
C ILE A 196 10.26 4.01 -4.17
N ILE A 197 8.96 3.76 -4.07
CA ILE A 197 8.31 2.65 -4.73
C ILE A 197 7.79 3.20 -6.06
N PRO A 198 8.40 2.82 -7.20
CA PRO A 198 7.95 3.27 -8.50
C PRO A 198 6.45 2.97 -8.69
N PRO A 199 5.74 3.75 -9.52
CA PRO A 199 4.44 3.28 -9.99
C PRO A 199 4.70 2.00 -10.78
N ASP A 200 3.72 1.09 -10.86
CA ASP A 200 3.83 -0.13 -11.67
C ASP A 200 4.29 0.17 -13.12
N ASN A 201 4.04 1.41 -13.58
CA ASN A 201 4.41 1.95 -14.88
C ASN A 201 5.86 2.46 -15.03
N ALA A 202 6.66 2.68 -13.99
CA ALA A 202 8.07 3.07 -14.22
C ALA A 202 8.94 1.88 -14.69
N ASN A 203 8.39 0.66 -14.61
CA ASN A 203 8.92 -0.53 -15.27
C ASN A 203 8.11 -0.91 -16.54
N GLN A 204 7.07 -0.14 -16.90
CA GLN A 204 6.27 -0.32 -18.12
C GLN A 204 6.21 0.98 -18.91
N GLY A 205 7.03 1.07 -19.97
CA GLY A 205 6.92 2.16 -20.93
C GLY A 205 5.47 2.37 -21.38
N ARG A 206 5.00 3.62 -21.26
CA ARG A 206 3.92 4.24 -22.04
C ARG A 206 2.82 3.30 -22.56
N PHE A 207 1.85 3.00 -21.71
CA PHE A 207 0.47 2.86 -22.17
C PHE A 207 -0.39 3.91 -21.49
N HIS A 208 -0.88 4.84 -22.28
CA HIS A 208 -1.92 5.78 -21.91
C HIS A 208 -3.11 5.00 -21.31
N MET A 209 -3.24 5.01 -19.98
CA MET A 209 -4.58 5.03 -19.42
C MET A 209 -5.22 6.33 -19.91
N LYS A 210 -6.15 6.21 -20.86
CA LYS A 210 -7.08 7.31 -21.11
C LYS A 210 -7.73 7.61 -19.76
N PRO A 211 -7.71 8.87 -19.28
CA PRO A 211 -8.44 9.24 -18.09
C PRO A 211 -9.88 8.74 -18.25
N ARG A 212 -10.40 8.09 -17.20
CA ARG A 212 -11.84 7.79 -17.07
C ARG A 212 -12.54 9.09 -17.46
N SER A 213 -13.27 9.07 -18.57
CA SER A 213 -13.80 10.27 -19.21
C SER A 213 -14.62 11.06 -18.19
N GLY A 214 -14.06 12.17 -17.69
CA GLY A 214 -14.72 13.06 -16.75
C GLY A 214 -13.85 13.62 -15.61
N SER A 215 -12.74 12.99 -15.23
CA SER A 215 -11.90 13.50 -14.12
C SER A 215 -10.44 13.71 -14.54
N SER A 216 -9.94 14.95 -14.49
CA SER A 216 -8.52 15.28 -14.67
C SER A 216 -7.69 14.96 -13.41
N LEU A 217 -7.87 13.77 -12.84
CA LEU A 217 -7.11 13.34 -11.68
C LEU A 217 -5.73 12.89 -12.15
N THR A 218 -4.70 13.70 -11.90
CA THR A 218 -3.31 13.36 -12.19
C THR A 218 -2.85 12.28 -11.21
N SER A 219 -2.58 11.06 -11.68
CA SER A 219 -1.94 10.02 -10.87
C SER A 219 -0.56 10.46 -10.39
N HIS A 220 -0.11 9.94 -9.24
CA HIS A 220 1.22 10.24 -8.73
C HIS A 220 2.30 9.77 -9.70
N PRO A 221 3.44 10.48 -9.81
CA PRO A 221 4.58 9.97 -10.55
C PRO A 221 5.18 8.67 -9.95
N VAL A 222 4.77 8.27 -8.74
CA VAL A 222 5.24 7.08 -8.02
C VAL A 222 4.15 6.45 -7.16
N PHE A 223 4.14 5.13 -6.97
CA PHE A 223 3.13 4.48 -6.11
C PHE A 223 3.24 4.93 -4.66
N GLY A 224 4.46 5.09 -4.15
CA GLY A 224 4.70 5.42 -2.75
C GLY A 224 6.17 5.42 -2.39
N GLY A 225 6.48 5.20 -1.12
CA GLY A 225 7.85 5.06 -0.66
C GLY A 225 7.98 4.83 0.84
N TYR A 226 9.21 4.55 1.26
CA TYR A 226 9.57 4.33 2.65
C TYR A 226 10.69 5.28 3.12
N GLY A 227 10.54 5.77 4.35
CA GLY A 227 11.58 6.48 5.09
C GLY A 227 12.10 5.62 6.22
N TRP A 228 13.42 5.49 6.31
CA TRP A 228 14.11 4.67 7.30
C TRP A 228 15.13 5.48 8.08
N THR A 229 15.36 5.13 9.34
CA THR A 229 16.41 5.77 10.14
C THR A 229 17.80 5.50 9.56
N VAL A 230 18.72 6.44 9.80
CA VAL A 230 20.16 6.22 9.62
C VAL A 230 20.76 5.84 10.96
N GLU A 231 20.94 4.55 11.23
CA GLU A 231 21.68 4.12 12.42
C GLU A 231 22.99 3.41 12.05
N LYS A 232 24.08 3.80 12.73
CA LYS A 232 25.43 3.22 12.56
C LYS A 232 25.52 1.75 13.02
N SER A 233 24.55 1.29 13.81
CA SER A 233 24.50 -0.05 14.43
C SER A 233 23.89 -1.15 13.54
N LYS A 234 23.63 -0.87 12.25
CA LYS A 234 22.97 -1.75 11.25
C LYS A 234 21.48 -2.00 11.45
N LYS A 235 20.86 -1.48 12.52
CA LYS A 235 19.43 -1.60 12.77
C LYS A 235 18.73 -0.35 12.26
N ARG A 236 18.14 -0.44 11.07
CA ARG A 236 17.35 0.67 10.51
C ARG A 236 15.88 0.34 10.71
N VAL A 237 15.14 1.26 11.31
CA VAL A 237 13.71 1.11 11.58
C VAL A 237 12.91 1.94 10.58
N PRO A 238 11.74 1.45 10.13
CA PRO A 238 10.87 2.25 9.29
C PRO A 238 10.30 3.40 10.14
N VAL A 239 10.24 4.59 9.56
CA VAL A 239 9.70 5.80 10.20
C VAL A 239 8.47 6.29 9.47
N CYS A 240 8.45 6.14 8.14
CA CYS A 240 7.37 6.61 7.30
C CYS A 240 7.12 5.63 6.16
N PHE A 241 5.86 5.37 5.87
CA PHE A 241 5.41 4.75 4.64
C PHE A 241 4.32 5.64 4.03
N TRP A 242 4.47 6.01 2.76
CA TRP A 242 3.44 6.75 2.05
C TRP A 242 3.08 6.05 0.76
N TYR A 243 1.83 6.17 0.34
CA TYR A 243 1.34 5.54 -0.89
C TYR A 243 0.08 6.21 -1.43
N GLU A 244 -0.15 5.98 -2.71
CA GLU A 244 -1.39 6.27 -3.42
C GLU A 244 -2.39 5.14 -3.19
N GLY A 245 -3.50 5.45 -2.53
CA GLY A 245 -4.66 4.57 -2.45
C GLY A 245 -5.66 4.82 -3.59
N ASN A 246 -6.79 4.11 -3.56
CA ASN A 246 -7.83 4.28 -4.59
C ASN A 246 -8.47 5.67 -4.52
N VAL A 247 -8.76 6.11 -3.30
CA VAL A 247 -9.53 7.34 -3.01
C VAL A 247 -8.68 8.54 -2.59
N GLY A 248 -7.37 8.35 -2.41
CA GLY A 248 -6.52 9.44 -1.96
C GLY A 248 -5.13 9.02 -1.52
N TRP A 249 -4.45 9.97 -0.89
CA TRP A 249 -3.07 9.85 -0.48
C TRP A 249 -2.97 9.45 0.97
N THR A 250 -1.90 8.75 1.32
CA THR A 250 -1.67 8.34 2.69
C THR A 250 -0.23 8.45 3.10
N GLN A 251 -0.04 8.87 4.35
CA GLN A 251 1.24 8.79 5.06
C GLN A 251 1.01 8.10 6.41
N GLN A 252 1.64 6.96 6.60
CA GLN A 252 1.74 6.25 7.87
C GLN A 252 3.09 6.58 8.52
N LEU A 253 3.05 6.87 9.82
CA LEU A 253 4.22 7.22 10.61
C LEU A 253 4.35 6.22 11.74
N PHE A 254 5.50 5.57 11.82
CA PHE A 254 5.74 4.49 12.78
C PHE A 254 6.40 5.02 14.04
N PHE A 255 5.93 4.57 15.20
CA PHE A 255 6.49 4.87 16.51
C PHE A 255 6.39 3.66 17.44
N ASN A 256 7.10 3.72 18.57
CA ASN A 256 7.18 2.59 19.51
C ASN A 256 7.61 1.28 18.84
N PHE A 257 8.52 1.37 17.86
CA PHE A 257 9.06 0.22 17.14
C PHE A 257 9.90 -0.64 18.09
N VAL A 258 9.49 -1.89 18.30
CA VAL A 258 10.20 -2.86 19.14
C VAL A 258 10.45 -4.14 18.35
N GLU A 259 11.67 -4.66 18.49
CA GLU A 259 12.11 -5.94 17.92
C GLU A 259 12.53 -6.94 19.01
N ASP A 260 12.23 -6.61 20.27
CA ASP A 260 12.42 -7.43 21.46
C ASP A 260 11.25 -7.24 22.45
N GLY A 261 11.33 -7.91 23.60
CA GLY A 261 10.29 -7.86 24.62
C GLY A 261 9.08 -8.77 24.33
N PRO A 262 8.00 -8.66 25.12
CA PRO A 262 6.86 -9.57 25.05
C PRO A 262 6.03 -9.41 23.78
N ARG A 263 5.91 -8.17 23.26
CA ARG A 263 4.99 -7.85 22.13
C ARG A 263 5.36 -8.55 20.82
N ILE A 264 6.63 -8.92 20.62
CA ILE A 264 7.06 -9.67 19.43
C ILE A 264 6.63 -11.16 19.46
N TYR A 265 6.07 -11.63 20.58
CA TYR A 265 5.56 -12.98 20.78
C TYR A 265 4.03 -13.04 20.85
N ASP A 266 3.33 -11.91 20.69
CA ASP A 266 1.86 -11.84 20.69
C ASP A 266 1.22 -12.78 19.64
N LEU A 267 1.96 -13.15 18.59
CA LEU A 267 1.51 -14.02 17.50
C LEU A 267 1.82 -15.51 17.68
N ASP A 268 2.55 -15.93 18.72
CA ASP A 268 2.96 -17.35 18.87
C ASP A 268 1.78 -18.32 19.05
N GLY A 269 0.68 -17.82 19.59
CA GLY A 269 -0.57 -18.57 19.76
C GLY A 269 -1.67 -18.15 18.77
N PHE A 270 -1.35 -17.41 17.71
CA PHE A 270 -2.36 -16.88 16.80
C PHE A 270 -3.13 -18.02 16.12
N GLN A 271 -4.46 -17.98 16.26
CA GLN A 271 -5.39 -18.88 15.58
C GLN A 271 -6.32 -18.04 14.71
N LEU A 272 -6.72 -18.60 13.57
CA LEU A 272 -7.73 -17.97 12.72
C LEU A 272 -9.02 -17.76 13.54
N PRO A 273 -9.52 -16.52 13.68
CA PRO A 273 -10.77 -16.29 14.39
C PRO A 273 -11.92 -17.03 13.70
N GLY A 274 -12.84 -17.62 14.47
CA GLY A 274 -13.97 -18.38 13.90
C GLY A 274 -14.83 -17.59 12.92
N ILE A 275 -14.95 -16.27 13.09
CA ILE A 275 -15.62 -15.37 12.13
C ILE A 275 -14.96 -15.35 10.74
N CYS A 276 -13.67 -15.69 10.67
CA CYS A 276 -12.86 -15.75 9.47
C CYS A 276 -12.69 -17.17 8.91
N GLU A 277 -13.36 -18.18 9.47
CA GLU A 277 -13.51 -19.50 8.85
C GLU A 277 -14.49 -19.42 7.66
N THR A 278 -14.09 -18.64 6.66
CA THR A 278 -14.93 -18.27 5.52
C THR A 278 -14.13 -18.29 4.22
N ASN A 279 -14.84 -18.53 3.12
CA ASN A 279 -14.32 -18.35 1.76
C ASN A 279 -15.00 -17.19 1.03
N ILE A 280 -15.79 -16.38 1.75
CA ILE A 280 -16.47 -15.22 1.19
C ILE A 280 -15.39 -14.21 0.79
N ALA A 281 -15.26 -13.96 -0.52
CA ALA A 281 -14.43 -12.87 -1.00
C ALA A 281 -15.05 -11.55 -0.52
N CYS A 282 -14.21 -10.65 -0.05
CA CYS A 282 -14.66 -9.31 0.24
C CYS A 282 -15.24 -8.67 -1.03
N THR A 283 -16.39 -8.00 -0.93
CA THR A 283 -17.06 -7.37 -2.08
C THR A 283 -16.32 -6.12 -2.51
N PHE A 284 -15.19 -6.31 -3.17
CA PHE A 284 -14.42 -5.25 -3.82
C PHE A 284 -15.01 -4.94 -5.19
N ARG A 285 -15.33 -3.68 -5.43
CA ARG A 285 -15.21 -3.09 -6.76
C ARG A 285 -13.99 -2.17 -6.72
N PRO A 286 -12.82 -2.58 -7.23
CA PRO A 286 -11.80 -1.63 -7.64
C PRO A 286 -12.31 -0.75 -8.80
#